data_AF-A0A9P8UKV9-F1
#
_entry.id   AF-A0A9P8UKV9-F1
#
_cell.length_a   1.000
_cell.length_b   1.000
_cell.length_c   1.000
_cell.angle_alpha   90.00
_cell.angle_beta   90.00
_cell.angle_gamma   90.00
#
_symmetry.space_group_name_H-M   'P 1'
#
loop_
_entity.id
_entity.type
_entity.pdbx_description
1 polymer ?
#
loop_
_entity_poly.entity_id
_entity_poly.type
_entity_poly.pdbx_seq_one_letter_code
_entity_poly.pdbx_strand_id
1 'polypeptide(L)'
;MMFRLHVGRQALPHLTVRSPHIVRRRLGVHHFSTRYESQQLPPVRVLGPALWCITAVGTIYLGLAALEVRRDVKNFTKYAWKSSPATYDDLAAATPRKRVEPIPSYGSLHGTPMEIWTRTPETERFLFGNIAINSAIFIASSLPRSDLRFDYLSHMPIANRNFTMFTSMFGHASGMHLLFNMYCLYNFGPAVARAPAFQNSGYHLGAFYLSSGVLSSLVTQIEAKIPSRRFYSGLGASGAIMALIGIFGMSYPSAQIGIILLPGSIDAQSALGWIAAFETYGMIFGIPFLRWGHSVHLAGLAIGAAYAHFDGKGQIWDGSRRLAFNQMRRLNVV
;
A
#
# COMPACT_ATOMS: atom_id res chain seq x y z
N MET A 1 -13.76 -24.69 -82.80
CA MET A 1 -12.66 -25.64 -83.01
C MET A 1 -11.81 -25.65 -81.75
N MET A 2 -11.55 -26.85 -81.21
CA MET A 2 -10.60 -27.21 -80.13
C MET A 2 -10.90 -26.84 -78.66
N PHE A 3 -11.19 -27.89 -77.90
CA PHE A 3 -10.94 -28.04 -76.46
C PHE A 3 -9.44 -28.28 -76.19
N ARG A 4 -8.91 -27.82 -75.04
CA ARG A 4 -7.94 -28.60 -74.24
C ARG A 4 -7.91 -28.18 -72.76
N LEU A 5 -7.99 -29.18 -71.90
CA LEU A 5 -7.88 -29.19 -70.44
C LEU A 5 -6.44 -29.55 -70.00
N HIS A 6 -5.92 -28.91 -68.94
CA HIS A 6 -5.15 -29.52 -67.81
C HIS A 6 -4.86 -28.47 -66.72
N VAL A 7 -5.50 -28.54 -65.53
CA VAL A 7 -5.11 -29.19 -64.25
C VAL A 7 -4.06 -28.42 -63.43
N GLY A 8 -4.53 -27.90 -62.28
CA GLY A 8 -3.88 -28.09 -60.97
C GLY A 8 -3.14 -26.91 -60.33
N ARG A 9 -3.70 -26.33 -59.26
CA ARG A 9 -3.01 -26.14 -57.96
C ARG A 9 -3.96 -25.80 -56.82
N GLN A 10 -3.56 -26.27 -55.65
CA GLN A 10 -4.28 -26.49 -54.39
C GLN A 10 -4.90 -25.25 -53.72
N ALA A 11 -5.93 -25.51 -52.91
CA ALA A 11 -6.64 -24.55 -52.07
C ALA A 11 -5.89 -24.21 -50.77
N LEU A 12 -6.02 -22.95 -50.33
CA LEU A 12 -5.80 -22.49 -48.95
C LEU A 12 -7.07 -21.75 -48.49
N PRO A 13 -7.59 -22.00 -47.28
CA PRO A 13 -8.78 -21.31 -46.79
C PRO A 13 -8.45 -19.92 -46.24
N HIS A 14 -9.20 -18.92 -46.70
CA HIS A 14 -9.17 -17.55 -46.18
C HIS A 14 -9.88 -17.47 -44.81
N LEU A 15 -9.14 -17.04 -43.79
CA LEU A 15 -9.68 -16.59 -42.50
C LEU A 15 -10.25 -15.16 -42.66
N THR A 16 -11.58 -15.03 -42.71
CA THR A 16 -12.27 -13.74 -42.57
C THR A 16 -12.31 -13.31 -41.11
N VAL A 17 -11.57 -12.26 -40.77
CA VAL A 17 -11.68 -11.52 -39.50
C VAL A 17 -12.95 -10.65 -39.55
N ARG A 18 -13.97 -10.98 -38.75
CA ARG A 18 -15.09 -10.07 -38.48
C ARG A 18 -14.76 -9.18 -37.29
N SER A 19 -14.69 -7.87 -37.51
CA SER A 19 -14.61 -6.85 -36.46
C SER A 19 -15.92 -6.81 -35.64
N PRO A 20 -15.87 -6.72 -34.30
CA PRO A 20 -17.08 -6.51 -33.51
C PRO A 20 -17.45 -5.03 -33.43
N HIS A 21 -18.71 -4.75 -33.74
CA HIS A 21 -19.38 -3.45 -33.58
C HIS A 21 -19.33 -2.96 -32.13
N ILE A 22 -18.86 -1.73 -31.92
CA ILE A 22 -18.89 -1.03 -30.63
C ILE A 22 -20.24 -0.32 -30.50
N VAL A 23 -21.16 -0.90 -29.72
CA VAL A 23 -22.38 -0.21 -29.25
C VAL A 23 -22.09 0.42 -27.89
N ARG A 24 -21.94 1.74 -27.84
CA ARG A 24 -21.89 2.53 -26.59
C ARG A 24 -23.26 2.47 -25.90
N ARG A 25 -23.35 1.82 -24.74
CA ARG A 25 -24.48 1.96 -23.81
C ARG A 25 -23.98 2.41 -22.43
N ARG A 26 -24.65 3.40 -21.85
CA ARG A 26 -24.44 3.89 -20.47
C ARG A 26 -24.56 2.69 -19.50
N LEU A 27 -23.45 2.32 -18.86
CA LEU A 27 -23.39 1.18 -17.95
C LEU A 27 -23.56 1.66 -16.51
N GLY A 28 -24.74 1.39 -15.95
CA GLY A 28 -24.99 1.44 -14.52
C GLY A 28 -24.63 0.11 -13.84
N VAL A 29 -24.40 0.20 -12.54
CA VAL A 29 -23.93 -0.83 -11.59
C VAL A 29 -24.71 -2.16 -11.64
N HIS A 30 -25.92 -2.17 -12.20
CA HIS A 30 -26.76 -3.36 -12.28
C HIS A 30 -26.31 -4.44 -13.29
N HIS A 31 -25.39 -4.15 -14.21
CA HIS A 31 -25.01 -5.13 -15.25
C HIS A 31 -23.81 -6.02 -14.92
N PHE A 32 -23.15 -5.80 -13.78
CA PHE A 32 -22.04 -6.67 -13.35
C PHE A 32 -22.53 -8.00 -12.75
N SER A 33 -23.74 -8.04 -12.18
CA SER A 33 -24.28 -9.28 -11.58
C SER A 33 -24.79 -10.28 -12.61
N THR A 34 -25.34 -9.82 -13.75
CA THR A 34 -26.01 -10.71 -14.71
C THR A 34 -25.08 -11.38 -15.73
N ARG A 35 -23.79 -10.99 -15.82
CA ARG A 35 -22.84 -11.62 -16.77
C ARG A 35 -22.12 -12.86 -16.22
N TYR A 36 -22.23 -13.11 -14.92
CA TYR A 36 -21.48 -14.17 -14.24
C TYR A 36 -22.36 -15.30 -13.67
N GLU A 37 -23.68 -15.21 -13.80
CA GLU A 37 -24.61 -16.25 -13.32
C GLU A 37 -24.54 -17.57 -14.11
N SER A 38 -23.89 -17.61 -15.28
CA SER A 38 -23.80 -18.83 -16.10
C SER A 38 -22.37 -19.25 -16.47
N GLN A 39 -21.32 -18.63 -15.90
CA GLN A 39 -19.93 -18.99 -16.16
C GLN A 39 -19.26 -19.45 -14.87
N GLN A 40 -18.68 -20.65 -14.91
CA GLN A 40 -17.82 -21.16 -13.84
C GLN A 40 -16.69 -20.16 -13.60
N LEU A 41 -16.71 -19.52 -12.44
CA LEU A 41 -15.74 -18.52 -12.02
C LEU A 41 -14.31 -19.11 -12.08
N PRO A 42 -13.31 -18.40 -12.66
CA PRO A 42 -11.96 -18.93 -12.71
C PRO A 42 -11.40 -19.18 -11.30
N PRO A 43 -10.53 -20.18 -11.14
CA PRO A 43 -9.97 -20.49 -9.83
C PRO A 43 -9.09 -19.35 -9.32
N VAL A 44 -9.23 -19.03 -8.05
CA VAL A 44 -8.35 -18.09 -7.34
C VAL A 44 -6.95 -18.70 -7.28
N ARG A 45 -5.91 -17.98 -7.74
CA ARG A 45 -4.51 -18.42 -7.60
C ARG A 45 -3.91 -17.85 -6.31
N VAL A 46 -2.90 -18.51 -5.73
CA VAL A 46 -2.23 -18.01 -4.51
C VAL A 46 -0.73 -17.91 -4.70
N LEU A 47 -0.08 -18.94 -5.29
CA LEU A 47 1.37 -18.95 -5.46
C LEU A 47 1.88 -17.74 -6.28
N GLY A 48 1.28 -17.47 -7.44
CA GLY A 48 1.66 -16.33 -8.28
C GLY A 48 1.53 -14.98 -7.56
N PRO A 49 0.37 -14.66 -6.96
CA PRO A 49 0.21 -13.48 -6.11
C PRO A 49 1.20 -13.43 -4.93
N ALA A 50 1.46 -14.55 -4.25
CA ALA A 50 2.41 -14.59 -3.13
C ALA A 50 3.85 -14.27 -3.57
N LEU A 51 4.31 -14.87 -4.67
CA LEU A 51 5.63 -14.55 -5.24
C LEU A 51 5.72 -13.08 -5.67
N TRP A 52 4.67 -12.57 -6.32
CA TRP A 52 4.62 -11.15 -6.70
C TRP A 52 4.66 -10.24 -5.48
N CYS A 53 3.94 -10.59 -4.41
CA CYS A 53 3.93 -9.85 -3.15
C CYS A 53 5.32 -9.81 -2.51
N ILE A 54 6.00 -10.96 -2.41
CA ILE A 54 7.38 -11.05 -1.90
C ILE A 54 8.32 -10.14 -2.70
N THR A 55 8.24 -10.21 -4.04
CA THR A 55 9.04 -9.35 -4.91
C THR A 55 8.72 -7.87 -4.69
N ALA A 56 7.44 -7.48 -4.68
CA ALA A 56 7.02 -6.11 -4.49
C ALA A 56 7.49 -5.54 -3.14
N VAL A 57 7.26 -6.27 -2.04
CA VAL A 57 7.71 -5.89 -0.69
C VAL A 57 9.23 -5.77 -0.63
N GLY A 58 9.95 -6.75 -1.19
CA GLY A 58 11.42 -6.72 -1.26
C GLY A 58 11.94 -5.52 -2.04
N THR A 59 11.35 -5.21 -3.19
CA THR A 59 11.69 -4.03 -4.00
C THR A 59 11.40 -2.72 -3.25
N ILE A 60 10.27 -2.62 -2.56
CA ILE A 60 9.90 -1.43 -1.78
C ILE A 60 10.90 -1.20 -0.64
N TYR A 61 11.16 -2.23 0.17
CA TYR A 61 12.09 -2.14 1.30
C TYR A 61 13.52 -1.84 0.84
N LEU A 62 14.06 -2.61 -0.09
CA LEU A 62 15.44 -2.41 -0.56
C LEU A 62 15.60 -1.08 -1.32
N GLY A 63 14.60 -0.69 -2.11
CA GLY A 63 14.62 0.57 -2.85
C GLY A 63 14.64 1.78 -1.91
N LEU A 64 13.73 1.84 -0.94
CA LEU A 64 13.68 2.95 0.01
C LEU A 64 14.86 2.92 0.99
N ALA A 65 15.34 1.74 1.39
CA ALA A 65 16.57 1.61 2.18
C ALA A 65 17.79 2.12 1.40
N ALA A 66 17.91 1.83 0.10
CA ALA A 66 18.97 2.35 -0.74
C ALA A 66 18.92 3.88 -0.88
N LEU A 67 17.72 4.47 -1.00
CA LEU A 67 17.55 5.92 -1.04
C LEU A 67 17.94 6.58 0.30
N GLU A 68 17.57 5.98 1.42
CA GLU A 68 17.98 6.46 2.74
C GLU A 68 19.50 6.35 2.92
N VAL A 69 20.10 5.20 2.59
CA VAL A 69 21.56 5.00 2.64
C VAL A 69 22.29 6.02 1.77
N ARG A 70 21.82 6.26 0.55
CA ARG A 70 22.41 7.27 -0.34
C ARG A 70 22.38 8.67 0.27
N ARG A 71 21.25 9.04 0.89
CA ARG A 71 21.10 10.31 1.62
C ARG A 71 22.11 10.39 2.77
N ASP A 72 22.22 9.32 3.55
CA ASP A 72 23.06 9.29 4.74
C ASP A 72 24.55 9.31 4.40
N VAL A 73 24.99 8.58 3.37
CA VAL A 73 26.38 8.65 2.87
C VAL A 73 26.71 10.06 2.41
N LYS A 74 25.82 10.70 1.64
CA LYS A 74 26.02 12.09 1.21
C LYS A 74 26.15 13.04 2.40
N ASN A 75 25.37 12.85 3.45
CA ASN A 75 25.45 13.64 4.67
C ASN A 75 26.75 13.35 5.45
N PHE A 76 27.16 12.08 5.54
CA PHE A 76 28.41 11.65 6.16
C PHE A 76 29.61 12.35 5.52
N THR A 77 29.69 12.30 4.17
CA THR A 77 30.78 12.94 3.42
C THR A 77 30.77 14.47 3.51
N LYS A 78 29.58 15.07 3.68
CA LYS A 78 29.44 16.53 3.75
C LYS A 78 29.77 17.10 5.13
N TYR A 79 29.35 16.43 6.20
CA TYR A 79 29.33 17.01 7.54
C TYR A 79 30.24 16.32 8.55
N ALA A 80 30.53 15.03 8.37
CA ALA A 80 31.27 14.26 9.36
C ALA A 80 32.71 13.97 8.91
N TRP A 81 32.93 13.62 7.64
CA TRP A 81 34.24 13.14 7.16
C TRP A 81 34.45 13.51 5.69
N LYS A 82 35.66 13.90 5.26
CA LYS A 82 35.97 14.20 3.84
C LYS A 82 36.02 12.94 2.94
N SER A 83 35.55 11.79 3.42
CA SER A 83 35.57 10.49 2.74
C SER A 83 34.28 9.70 2.98
N SER A 84 33.97 8.73 2.12
CA SER A 84 32.86 7.78 2.31
C SER A 84 33.12 6.89 3.54
N PRO A 85 32.06 6.43 4.25
CA PRO A 85 32.19 5.53 5.38
C PRO A 85 32.83 4.20 4.96
N ALA A 86 33.65 3.58 5.81
CA ALA A 86 34.32 2.32 5.49
C ALA A 86 33.38 1.11 5.62
N THR A 87 32.39 1.18 6.51
CA THR A 87 31.38 0.15 6.72
C THR A 87 30.00 0.75 6.94
N TYR A 88 28.96 -0.09 6.89
CA TYR A 88 27.61 0.34 7.27
C TYR A 88 27.55 0.73 8.76
N ASP A 89 28.33 0.07 9.62
CA ASP A 89 28.34 0.36 11.06
C ASP A 89 28.91 1.76 11.34
N ASP A 90 29.93 2.19 10.57
CA ASP A 90 30.43 3.57 10.65
C ASP A 90 29.36 4.58 10.25
N LEU A 91 28.63 4.29 9.17
CA LEU A 91 27.52 5.13 8.71
C LEU A 91 26.40 5.19 9.76
N ALA A 92 26.04 4.05 10.34
CA ALA A 92 24.99 3.95 11.36
C ALA A 92 25.37 4.68 12.65
N ALA A 93 26.64 4.59 13.07
CA ALA A 93 27.16 5.27 14.25
C ALA A 93 27.22 6.80 14.07
N ALA A 94 27.53 7.26 12.86
CA ALA A 94 27.65 8.68 12.54
C ALA A 94 26.32 9.36 12.17
N THR A 95 25.29 8.58 11.80
CA THR A 95 23.96 9.12 11.55
C THR A 95 23.39 9.57 12.89
N PRO A 96 23.21 10.89 13.12
CA PRO A 96 22.65 11.35 14.40
C PRO A 96 21.31 10.64 14.59
N ARG A 97 21.06 10.08 15.78
CA ARG A 97 19.69 9.73 16.19
C ARG A 97 18.89 11.02 16.00
N LYS A 98 18.05 11.09 14.96
CA LYS A 98 17.33 12.31 14.59
C LYS A 98 16.70 12.84 15.88
N ARG A 99 17.23 13.96 16.39
CA ARG A 99 16.67 14.62 17.57
C ARG A 99 15.19 14.79 17.26
N VAL A 100 14.32 14.45 18.21
CA VAL A 100 12.87 14.65 18.06
C VAL A 100 12.68 16.13 17.75
N GLU A 101 12.50 16.48 16.49
CA GLU A 101 12.20 17.85 16.14
C GLU A 101 10.83 18.15 16.72
N PRO A 102 10.64 19.30 17.40
CA PRO A 102 9.33 19.75 17.80
C PRO A 102 8.41 19.68 16.57
N ILE A 103 7.15 19.26 16.76
CA ILE A 103 6.12 19.40 15.73
C ILE A 103 6.26 20.83 15.19
N PRO A 104 6.51 21.05 13.88
CA PRO A 104 6.52 22.40 13.35
C PRO A 104 5.21 23.03 13.81
N SER A 105 5.29 24.09 14.63
CA SER A 105 4.08 24.80 14.98
C SER A 105 3.44 25.18 13.65
N TYR A 106 2.14 24.96 13.49
CA TYR A 106 1.37 25.23 12.26
C TYR A 106 1.55 26.67 11.70
N GLY A 107 2.28 27.54 12.39
CA GLY A 107 2.62 28.92 12.02
C GLY A 107 3.69 29.12 10.94
N SER A 108 4.02 28.15 10.09
CA SER A 108 4.97 28.35 8.98
C SER A 108 4.41 28.03 7.58
N LEU A 109 3.09 28.16 7.38
CA LEU A 109 2.48 28.21 6.03
C LEU A 109 2.75 29.53 5.29
N HIS A 110 3.92 30.13 5.52
CA HIS A 110 4.37 31.34 4.84
C HIS A 110 5.46 30.98 3.83
N GLY A 111 5.25 31.39 2.58
CA GLY A 111 6.14 31.10 1.45
C GLY A 111 5.41 30.38 0.33
N THR A 112 6.14 30.08 -0.74
CA THR A 112 5.60 29.32 -1.87
C THR A 112 5.34 27.86 -1.50
N PRO A 113 4.46 27.13 -2.21
CA PRO A 113 4.24 25.70 -1.97
C PRO A 113 5.52 24.86 -2.00
N MET A 114 6.49 25.23 -2.85
CA MET A 114 7.79 24.56 -2.91
C MET A 114 8.64 24.86 -1.68
N GLU A 115 8.63 26.09 -1.17
CA GLU A 115 9.35 26.44 0.07
C GLU A 115 8.76 25.72 1.28
N ILE A 116 7.43 25.64 1.37
CA ILE A 116 6.74 24.86 2.40
C ILE A 116 7.18 23.40 2.30
N TRP A 117 7.06 22.80 1.12
CA TRP A 117 7.43 21.39 0.89
C TRP A 117 8.90 21.09 1.21
N THR A 118 9.82 21.98 0.84
CA THR A 118 11.26 21.76 1.09
C THR A 118 11.64 21.87 2.56
N ARG A 119 10.88 22.62 3.36
CA ARG A 119 11.07 22.75 4.82
C ARG A 119 10.33 21.68 5.62
N THR A 120 9.32 21.03 5.04
CA THR A 120 8.56 19.97 5.70
C THR A 120 9.44 18.75 6.03
N PRO A 121 9.36 18.21 7.28
CA PRO A 121 10.03 16.97 7.65
C PRO A 121 9.74 15.84 6.67
N GLU A 122 10.71 14.93 6.50
CA GLU A 122 10.62 13.84 5.52
C GLU A 122 9.42 12.91 5.73
N THR A 123 9.09 12.61 6.99
CA THR A 123 7.93 11.79 7.34
C THR A 123 6.62 12.50 7.01
N GLU A 124 6.53 13.80 7.29
CA GLU A 124 5.38 14.62 6.91
C GLU A 124 5.21 14.74 5.40
N ARG A 125 6.31 14.88 4.65
CA ARG A 125 6.26 14.84 3.17
C ARG A 125 5.69 13.51 2.67
N PHE A 126 6.08 12.39 3.27
CA PHE A 126 5.49 11.10 2.94
C PHE A 126 3.99 11.07 3.25
N LEU A 127 3.58 11.49 4.45
CA LEU A 127 2.17 11.48 4.88
C LEU A 127 1.30 12.40 4.01
N PHE A 128 1.68 13.67 3.86
CA PHE A 128 0.94 14.64 3.04
C PHE A 128 0.98 14.29 1.56
N GLY A 129 2.12 13.80 1.05
CA GLY A 129 2.21 13.30 -0.32
C GLY A 129 1.26 12.13 -0.56
N ASN A 130 1.13 11.23 0.41
CA ASN A 130 0.20 10.11 0.35
C ASN A 130 -1.27 10.55 0.43
N ILE A 131 -1.58 11.54 1.26
CA ILE A 131 -2.93 12.15 1.28
C ILE A 131 -3.26 12.81 -0.05
N ALA A 132 -2.33 13.57 -0.61
CA ALA A 132 -2.49 14.26 -1.88
C ALA A 132 -2.69 13.28 -3.05
N ILE A 133 -1.86 12.24 -3.16
CA ILE A 133 -1.97 11.27 -4.25
C ILE A 133 -3.27 10.46 -4.17
N ASN A 134 -3.71 10.06 -2.97
CA ASN A 134 -4.99 9.38 -2.79
C ASN A 134 -6.17 10.28 -3.17
N SER A 135 -6.11 11.55 -2.79
CA SER A 135 -7.15 12.53 -3.15
C SER A 135 -7.20 12.76 -4.67
N ALA A 136 -6.04 12.91 -5.31
CA ALA A 136 -5.94 13.08 -6.76
C ALA A 136 -6.47 11.85 -7.51
N ILE A 137 -6.10 10.64 -7.08
CA ILE A 137 -6.58 9.39 -7.68
C ILE A 137 -8.09 9.21 -7.46
N PHE A 138 -8.61 9.58 -6.30
CA PHE A 138 -10.05 9.57 -6.06
C PHE A 138 -10.80 10.52 -6.99
N ILE A 139 -10.31 11.75 -7.19
CA ILE A 139 -10.90 12.70 -8.13
C ILE A 139 -10.85 12.13 -9.55
N ALA A 140 -9.70 11.66 -10.01
CA ALA A 140 -9.52 11.10 -11.36
C ALA A 140 -10.38 9.85 -11.61
N SER A 141 -10.55 8.99 -10.61
CA SER A 141 -11.42 7.80 -10.68
C SER A 141 -12.92 8.12 -10.55
N SER A 142 -13.28 9.34 -10.11
CA SER A 142 -14.66 9.80 -10.01
C SER A 142 -15.15 10.55 -11.26
N LEU A 143 -14.26 10.83 -12.22
CA LEU A 143 -14.63 11.50 -13.47
C LEU A 143 -15.57 10.64 -14.32
N PRO A 144 -16.55 11.24 -15.02
CA PRO A 144 -17.44 10.49 -15.92
C PRO A 144 -16.63 9.73 -16.99
N ARG A 145 -16.87 8.42 -17.13
CA ARG A 145 -16.17 7.48 -18.04
C ARG A 145 -14.79 7.02 -17.58
N SER A 146 -14.42 7.23 -16.32
CA SER A 146 -13.19 6.68 -15.76
C SER A 146 -13.38 5.21 -15.39
N ASP A 147 -12.69 4.31 -16.08
CA ASP A 147 -12.64 2.89 -15.72
C ASP A 147 -11.51 2.56 -14.72
N LEU A 148 -10.74 3.59 -14.30
CA LEU A 148 -9.57 3.47 -13.42
C LEU A 148 -9.85 2.64 -12.16
N ARG A 149 -11.00 2.89 -11.52
CA ARG A 149 -11.36 2.23 -10.27
C ARG A 149 -11.48 0.72 -10.42
N PHE A 150 -12.20 0.26 -11.44
CA PHE A 150 -12.49 -1.18 -11.60
C PHE A 150 -11.35 -1.92 -12.28
N ASP A 151 -10.67 -1.27 -13.23
CA ASP A 151 -9.64 -1.95 -14.00
C ASP A 151 -8.28 -2.00 -13.30
N TYR A 152 -7.94 -0.96 -12.53
CA TYR A 152 -6.59 -0.79 -12.02
C TYR A 152 -6.51 -0.63 -10.50
N LEU A 153 -7.55 -0.15 -9.83
CA LEU A 153 -7.50 0.15 -8.40
C LEU A 153 -8.25 -0.86 -7.53
N SER A 154 -9.09 -1.73 -8.09
CA SER A 154 -9.82 -2.71 -7.28
C SER A 154 -9.08 -4.05 -7.27
N HIS A 155 -8.64 -4.49 -6.11
CA HIS A 155 -8.08 -5.83 -5.95
C HIS A 155 -9.20 -6.87 -5.92
N MET A 156 -9.27 -7.67 -6.97
CA MET A 156 -10.21 -8.78 -7.11
C MET A 156 -9.40 -10.07 -7.20
N PRO A 157 -9.41 -10.94 -6.18
CA PRO A 157 -8.57 -12.14 -6.16
C PRO A 157 -8.73 -13.05 -7.39
N ILE A 158 -9.96 -13.11 -7.90
CA ILE A 158 -10.33 -13.89 -9.08
C ILE A 158 -9.80 -13.30 -10.40
N ALA A 159 -9.57 -11.99 -10.46
CA ALA A 159 -9.02 -11.34 -11.64
C ALA A 159 -7.53 -11.67 -11.83
N ASN A 160 -6.85 -12.22 -10.80
CA ASN A 160 -5.44 -12.60 -10.83
C ASN A 160 -4.51 -11.47 -11.33
N ARG A 161 -4.90 -10.20 -11.11
CA ARG A 161 -4.13 -9.00 -11.44
C ARG A 161 -3.26 -8.62 -10.24
N ASN A 162 -2.12 -9.28 -10.06
CA ASN A 162 -1.32 -9.14 -8.83
C ASN A 162 -0.97 -7.69 -8.46
N PHE A 163 -0.71 -6.83 -9.46
CA PHE A 163 -0.40 -5.41 -9.22
C PHE A 163 -1.48 -4.65 -8.46
N THR A 164 -2.74 -5.12 -8.52
CA THR A 164 -3.86 -4.52 -7.80
C THR A 164 -3.73 -4.66 -6.28
N MET A 165 -2.92 -5.57 -5.76
CA MET A 165 -2.58 -5.61 -4.32
C MET A 165 -1.84 -4.34 -3.87
N PHE A 166 -1.10 -3.68 -4.76
CA PHE A 166 -0.45 -2.40 -4.49
C PHE A 166 -1.34 -1.22 -4.87
N THR A 167 -1.85 -1.20 -6.11
CA THR A 167 -2.59 -0.02 -6.61
C THR A 167 -3.93 0.18 -5.89
N SER A 168 -4.51 -0.88 -5.30
CA SER A 168 -5.74 -0.75 -4.50
C SER A 168 -5.59 0.06 -3.23
N MET A 169 -4.37 0.22 -2.72
CA MET A 169 -4.09 1.13 -1.62
C MET A 169 -4.46 2.58 -1.94
N PHE A 170 -4.53 2.93 -3.23
CA PHE A 170 -4.77 4.30 -3.68
C PHE A 170 -6.20 4.57 -4.17
N GLY A 171 -7.00 3.52 -4.39
CA GLY A 171 -8.39 3.67 -4.82
C GLY A 171 -9.35 3.73 -3.65
N HIS A 172 -10.43 4.51 -3.77
CA HIS A 172 -11.41 4.67 -2.70
C HIS A 172 -12.85 4.51 -3.19
N ALA A 173 -13.68 3.90 -2.35
CA ALA A 173 -15.03 3.50 -2.75
C ALA A 173 -16.03 4.65 -2.78
N SER A 174 -15.82 5.66 -1.96
CA SER A 174 -16.66 6.84 -1.78
C SER A 174 -15.83 7.96 -1.16
N GLY A 175 -16.33 9.20 -1.21
CA GLY A 175 -15.67 10.33 -0.56
C GLY A 175 -15.54 10.14 0.95
N MET A 176 -16.51 9.46 1.57
CA MET A 176 -16.46 9.15 3.00
C MET A 176 -15.42 8.09 3.35
N HIS A 177 -15.25 7.09 2.49
CA HIS A 177 -14.17 6.12 2.65
C HIS A 177 -12.80 6.80 2.54
N LEU A 178 -12.62 7.70 1.56
CA LEU A 178 -11.40 8.52 1.46
C LEU A 178 -11.20 9.38 2.71
N LEU A 179 -12.24 10.09 3.16
CA LEU A 179 -12.16 10.97 4.33
C LEU A 179 -11.66 10.22 5.56
N PHE A 180 -12.28 9.09 5.90
CA PHE A 180 -11.88 8.32 7.08
C PHE A 180 -10.43 7.79 6.96
N ASN A 181 -10.03 7.26 5.80
CA ASN A 181 -8.65 6.79 5.62
C ASN A 181 -7.64 7.93 5.77
N MET A 182 -7.88 9.07 5.12
CA MET A 182 -6.94 10.19 5.19
C MET A 182 -6.96 10.86 6.57
N TYR A 183 -8.11 10.90 7.24
CA TYR A 183 -8.23 11.35 8.63
C TYR A 183 -7.41 10.47 9.58
N CYS A 184 -7.53 9.15 9.48
CA CYS A 184 -6.74 8.22 10.29
C CYS A 184 -5.24 8.36 9.98
N LEU A 185 -4.86 8.43 8.70
CA LEU A 185 -3.47 8.61 8.29
C LEU A 185 -2.87 9.93 8.87
N TYR A 186 -3.65 11.01 8.83
CA TYR A 186 -3.25 12.31 9.37
C TYR A 186 -3.08 12.30 10.89
N ASN A 187 -3.98 11.62 11.62
CA ASN A 187 -3.94 11.59 13.10
C ASN A 187 -2.87 10.62 13.64
N PHE A 188 -2.79 9.40 13.10
CA PHE A 188 -1.86 8.37 13.61
C PHE A 188 -0.47 8.49 12.99
N GLY A 189 -0.37 8.92 11.73
CA GLY A 189 0.88 8.96 10.97
C GLY A 189 2.02 9.69 11.67
N PRO A 190 1.84 10.94 12.15
CA PRO A 190 2.90 11.68 12.82
C PRO A 190 3.38 11.04 14.13
N ALA A 191 2.45 10.44 14.90
CA ALA A 191 2.82 9.73 16.13
C ALA A 191 3.63 8.47 15.80
N VAL A 192 3.18 7.67 14.84
CA VAL A 192 3.90 6.48 14.39
C VAL A 192 5.27 6.83 13.80
N ALA A 193 5.38 7.91 13.03
CA ALA A 193 6.66 8.40 12.50
C ALA A 193 7.72 8.64 13.60
N ARG A 194 7.29 9.06 14.79
CA ARG A 194 8.15 9.29 15.97
C ARG A 194 8.35 8.05 16.83
N ALA A 195 7.64 6.97 16.57
CA ALA A 195 7.76 5.74 17.36
C ALA A 195 9.20 5.21 17.30
N PRO A 196 9.64 4.46 18.33
CA PRO A 196 10.98 3.86 18.35
C PRO A 196 11.32 3.05 17.09
N ALA A 197 10.31 2.47 16.45
CA ALA A 197 10.44 1.74 15.21
C ALA A 197 10.93 2.61 14.04
N PHE A 198 10.50 3.87 13.92
CA PHE A 198 10.76 4.69 12.72
C PHE A 198 11.72 5.85 12.93
N GLN A 199 11.80 6.42 14.14
CA GLN A 199 12.75 7.48 14.50
C GLN A 199 12.79 8.65 13.49
N ASN A 200 11.63 9.06 12.97
CA ASN A 200 11.46 10.08 11.93
C ASN A 200 12.16 9.77 10.59
N SER A 201 12.37 8.50 10.24
CA SER A 201 12.75 8.10 8.88
C SER A 201 11.49 8.02 7.99
N GLY A 202 11.42 8.89 6.99
CA GLY A 202 10.31 8.90 6.03
C GLY A 202 10.43 7.77 5.03
N TYR A 203 11.65 7.40 4.63
CA TYR A 203 11.91 6.21 3.82
C TYR A 203 11.47 4.92 4.53
N HIS A 204 11.79 4.79 5.82
CA HIS A 204 11.37 3.62 6.61
C HIS A 204 9.85 3.57 6.77
N LEU A 205 9.24 4.69 7.17
CA LEU A 205 7.79 4.78 7.30
C LEU A 205 7.09 4.46 5.98
N GLY A 206 7.61 4.98 4.86
CA GLY A 206 7.08 4.68 3.53
C GLY A 206 7.24 3.22 3.13
N ALA A 207 8.38 2.60 3.43
CA ALA A 207 8.62 1.20 3.14
C ALA A 207 7.66 0.29 3.89
N PHE A 208 7.48 0.57 5.19
CA PHE A 208 6.54 -0.15 6.02
C PHE A 208 5.09 0.05 5.56
N TYR A 209 4.67 1.30 5.33
CA TYR A 209 3.29 1.62 4.92
C TYR A 209 2.91 0.92 3.61
N LEU A 210 3.75 1.07 2.57
CA LEU A 210 3.47 0.48 1.26
C LEU A 210 3.49 -1.05 1.32
N SER A 211 4.46 -1.63 2.02
CA SER A 211 4.58 -3.09 2.11
C SER A 211 3.49 -3.74 2.95
N SER A 212 3.11 -3.13 4.08
CA SER A 212 2.03 -3.63 4.93
C SER A 212 0.68 -3.61 4.21
N GLY A 213 0.41 -2.61 3.37
CA GLY A 213 -0.79 -2.60 2.51
C GLY A 213 -0.81 -3.73 1.48
N VAL A 214 0.34 -3.99 0.82
CA VAL A 214 0.48 -5.11 -0.13
C VAL A 214 0.31 -6.46 0.59
N LEU A 215 0.96 -6.66 1.74
CA LEU A 215 0.86 -7.87 2.54
C LEU A 215 -0.56 -8.11 3.06
N SER A 216 -1.25 -7.04 3.48
CA SER A 216 -2.65 -7.12 3.93
C SER A 216 -3.57 -7.53 2.77
N SER A 217 -3.30 -7.04 1.56
CA SER A 217 -4.04 -7.44 0.35
C SER A 217 -3.80 -8.91 -0.02
N LEU A 218 -2.59 -9.43 0.20
CA LEU A 218 -2.30 -10.86 0.00
C LEU A 218 -3.19 -11.75 0.89
N VAL A 219 -3.54 -11.31 2.10
CA VAL A 219 -4.45 -12.07 2.96
C VAL A 219 -5.84 -12.23 2.32
N THR A 220 -6.36 -11.21 1.63
CA THR A 220 -7.62 -11.41 0.86
C THR A 220 -7.48 -12.37 -0.30
N GLN A 221 -6.31 -12.43 -0.94
CA GLN A 221 -6.05 -13.43 -1.98
C GLN A 221 -6.05 -14.85 -1.42
N ILE A 222 -5.55 -15.04 -0.19
CA ILE A 222 -5.56 -16.34 0.50
C ILE A 222 -6.96 -16.68 1.00
N GLU A 223 -7.66 -15.72 1.62
CA GLU A 223 -9.05 -15.86 2.06
C GLU A 223 -9.96 -16.25 0.89
N ALA A 224 -9.66 -15.75 -0.31
CA ALA A 224 -10.33 -16.09 -1.56
C ALA A 224 -10.36 -17.58 -1.92
N LYS A 225 -9.66 -18.44 -1.17
CA LYS A 225 -9.72 -19.89 -1.29
C LYS A 225 -10.81 -20.55 -0.45
N ILE A 226 -11.38 -19.85 0.52
CA ILE A 226 -12.36 -20.42 1.46
C ILE A 226 -13.74 -20.46 0.80
N PRO A 227 -14.26 -21.64 0.37
CA PRO A 227 -15.42 -21.71 -0.52
C PRO A 227 -16.71 -21.12 0.07
N SER A 228 -16.82 -21.10 1.40
CA SER A 228 -18.00 -20.58 2.13
C SER A 228 -18.04 -19.06 2.25
N ARG A 229 -16.99 -18.34 1.80
CA ARG A 229 -16.88 -16.89 1.98
C ARG A 229 -17.15 -16.14 0.69
N ARG A 230 -17.92 -15.06 0.77
CA ARG A 230 -18.06 -14.08 -0.31
C ARG A 230 -16.81 -13.20 -0.32
N PHE A 231 -16.15 -13.11 -1.46
CA PHE A 231 -14.97 -12.23 -1.60
C PHE A 231 -15.39 -10.85 -2.05
N TYR A 232 -14.80 -9.84 -1.42
CA TYR A 232 -15.05 -8.44 -1.71
C TYR A 232 -13.85 -7.85 -2.45
N SER A 233 -14.11 -6.84 -3.28
CA SER A 233 -13.04 -6.06 -3.90
C SER A 233 -12.27 -5.29 -2.84
N GLY A 234 -10.96 -5.56 -2.71
CA GLY A 234 -10.06 -4.73 -1.92
C GLY A 234 -9.88 -3.36 -2.59
N LEU A 235 -10.22 -2.29 -1.88
CA LEU A 235 -10.12 -0.92 -2.40
C LEU A 235 -9.99 0.03 -1.21
N GLY A 236 -8.81 0.61 -1.01
CA GLY A 236 -8.54 1.57 0.06
C GLY A 236 -7.18 1.39 0.71
N ALA A 237 -6.70 2.46 1.34
CA ALA A 237 -5.45 2.46 2.08
C ALA A 237 -5.56 1.81 3.48
N SER A 238 -6.74 1.30 3.84
CA SER A 238 -7.10 0.89 5.20
C SER A 238 -6.24 -0.23 5.76
N GLY A 239 -5.78 -1.20 4.95
CA GLY A 239 -4.85 -2.23 5.41
C GLY A 239 -3.52 -1.66 5.94
N ALA A 240 -2.93 -0.71 5.21
CA ALA A 240 -1.71 -0.03 5.65
C ALA A 240 -1.97 0.88 6.86
N ILE A 241 -3.13 1.54 6.92
CA ILE A 241 -3.53 2.37 8.07
C ILE A 241 -3.75 1.51 9.31
N MET A 242 -4.38 0.35 9.20
CA MET A 242 -4.52 -0.59 10.31
C MET A 242 -3.15 -1.06 10.80
N ALA A 243 -2.16 -1.21 9.92
CA ALA A 243 -0.79 -1.48 10.33
C ALA A 243 -0.15 -0.31 11.11
N LEU A 244 -0.42 0.95 10.73
CA LEU A 244 -0.02 2.10 11.54
C LEU A 244 -0.71 2.10 12.92
N ILE A 245 -2.01 1.79 12.98
CA ILE A 245 -2.75 1.67 14.25
C ILE A 245 -2.16 0.56 15.12
N GLY A 246 -1.79 -0.58 14.52
CA GLY A 246 -1.11 -1.68 15.22
C GLY A 246 0.21 -1.25 15.85
N ILE A 247 1.06 -0.51 15.12
CA ILE A 247 2.30 0.06 15.69
C ILE A 247 1.98 1.09 16.78
N PHE A 248 0.99 1.96 16.55
CA PHE A 248 0.61 2.99 17.50
C PHE A 248 0.17 2.40 18.84
N GLY A 249 -0.73 1.41 18.82
CA GLY A 249 -1.20 0.74 20.04
C GLY A 249 -0.08 0.08 20.83
N MET A 250 0.88 -0.54 20.14
CA MET A 250 2.04 -1.16 20.79
C MET A 250 3.08 -0.14 21.29
N SER A 251 3.24 0.99 20.61
CA SER A 251 4.27 1.99 20.93
C SER A 251 3.81 3.02 21.97
N TYR A 252 2.51 3.25 22.07
CA TYR A 252 1.90 4.28 22.93
C TYR A 252 0.68 3.72 23.68
N PRO A 253 0.82 2.65 24.48
CA PRO A 253 -0.31 1.88 25.01
C PRO A 253 -1.29 2.71 25.84
N SER A 254 -0.79 3.72 26.58
CA SER A 254 -1.60 4.59 27.44
C SER A 254 -2.13 5.85 26.75
N ALA A 255 -1.78 6.07 25.47
CA ALA A 255 -2.27 7.23 24.72
C ALA A 255 -3.79 7.14 24.54
N GLN A 256 -4.47 8.26 24.75
CA GLN A 256 -5.92 8.32 24.67
C GLN A 256 -6.37 8.53 23.22
N ILE A 257 -7.18 7.60 22.71
CA ILE A 257 -7.81 7.67 21.39
C ILE A 257 -9.27 8.08 21.59
N GLY A 258 -9.63 9.24 21.06
CA GLY A 258 -11.02 9.67 20.99
C GLY A 258 -11.79 8.88 19.93
N ILE A 259 -13.03 8.51 20.23
CA ILE A 259 -13.91 7.86 19.26
C ILE A 259 -14.64 8.96 18.49
N ILE A 260 -14.56 8.94 17.16
CA ILE A 260 -15.21 9.94 16.31
C ILE A 260 -16.70 9.99 16.65
N LEU A 261 -17.18 11.17 17.07
CA LEU A 261 -18.58 11.47 17.43
C LEU A 261 -19.11 10.89 18.75
N LEU A 262 -18.29 10.21 19.57
CA LEU A 262 -18.68 9.80 20.92
C LEU A 262 -17.88 10.55 21.98
N PRO A 263 -18.53 11.04 23.06
CA PRO A 263 -17.81 11.64 24.18
C PRO A 263 -16.99 10.57 24.90
N GLY A 264 -15.71 10.86 25.12
CA GLY A 264 -14.77 9.98 25.84
C GLY A 264 -13.57 9.54 24.99
N SER A 265 -12.65 8.86 25.66
CA SER A 265 -11.48 8.24 25.05
C SER A 265 -11.21 6.90 25.69
N ILE A 266 -10.54 6.03 24.95
CA ILE A 266 -9.99 4.77 25.45
C ILE A 266 -8.49 4.77 25.25
N ASP A 267 -7.76 4.05 26.10
CA ASP A 267 -6.33 3.87 25.90
C ASP A 267 -6.06 3.06 24.61
N ALA A 268 -4.93 3.33 23.97
CA ALA A 268 -4.59 2.77 22.67
C ALA A 268 -4.44 1.24 22.71
N GLN A 269 -3.99 0.69 23.83
CA GLN A 269 -3.85 -0.76 24.00
C GLN A 269 -5.23 -1.45 24.04
N SER A 270 -6.17 -0.90 24.79
CA SER A 270 -7.56 -1.37 24.80
C SER A 270 -8.22 -1.18 23.43
N ALA A 271 -8.00 -0.04 22.77
CA ALA A 271 -8.51 0.20 21.42
C ALA A 271 -8.01 -0.84 20.42
N LEU A 272 -6.71 -1.19 20.47
CA LEU A 272 -6.11 -2.23 19.64
C LEU A 272 -6.82 -3.57 19.83
N GLY A 273 -7.10 -3.96 21.08
CA GLY A 273 -7.85 -5.18 21.41
C GLY A 273 -9.28 -5.15 20.87
N TRP A 274 -10.01 -4.05 21.05
CA TRP A 274 -11.38 -3.91 20.55
C TRP A 274 -11.46 -3.91 19.03
N ILE A 275 -10.53 -3.23 18.34
CA ILE A 275 -10.45 -3.25 16.87
C ILE A 275 -10.17 -4.67 16.40
N ALA A 276 -9.20 -5.37 17.00
CA ALA A 276 -8.90 -6.76 16.64
C ALA A 276 -10.12 -7.69 16.83
N ALA A 277 -10.85 -7.54 17.94
CA ALA A 277 -12.06 -8.31 18.20
C ALA A 277 -13.17 -7.99 17.18
N PHE A 278 -13.40 -6.72 16.87
CA PHE A 278 -14.38 -6.27 15.88
C PHE A 278 -14.06 -6.80 14.47
N GLU A 279 -12.81 -6.66 14.03
CA GLU A 279 -12.38 -7.15 12.71
C GLU A 279 -12.43 -8.67 12.63
N THR A 280 -12.09 -9.38 13.72
CA THR A 280 -12.23 -10.85 13.80
C THR A 280 -13.70 -11.27 13.73
N TYR A 281 -14.58 -10.60 14.47
CA TYR A 281 -16.02 -10.86 14.41
C TYR A 281 -16.57 -10.63 13.00
N GLY A 282 -16.26 -9.50 12.38
CA GLY A 282 -16.67 -9.18 11.02
C GLY A 282 -16.09 -10.14 9.98
N MET A 283 -14.87 -10.61 10.18
CA MET A 283 -14.24 -11.63 9.33
C MET A 283 -14.93 -12.99 9.48
N ILE A 284 -15.32 -13.43 10.69
CA ILE A 284 -15.89 -14.76 10.91
C ILE A 284 -17.37 -14.81 10.56
N PHE A 285 -18.14 -13.84 11.04
CA PHE A 285 -19.61 -13.86 10.97
C PHE A 285 -20.17 -12.99 9.85
N GLY A 286 -19.40 -12.00 9.37
CA GLY A 286 -19.87 -11.00 8.42
C GLY A 286 -20.81 -9.98 9.06
N ILE A 287 -20.73 -8.73 8.61
CA ILE A 287 -21.65 -7.66 9.03
C ILE A 287 -22.39 -7.16 7.80
N PRO A 288 -23.68 -7.47 7.62
CA PRO A 288 -24.40 -7.25 6.35
C PRO A 288 -24.35 -5.81 5.81
N PHE A 289 -24.32 -4.83 6.71
CA PHE A 289 -24.29 -3.39 6.41
C PHE A 289 -22.87 -2.81 6.33
N LEU A 290 -21.84 -3.51 6.82
CA LEU A 290 -20.43 -3.11 6.75
C LEU A 290 -19.67 -4.11 5.87
N ARG A 291 -19.78 -3.93 4.56
CA ARG A 291 -19.03 -4.73 3.57
C ARG A 291 -17.58 -4.28 3.46
N TRP A 292 -16.86 -4.35 4.58
CA TRP A 292 -15.45 -3.98 4.68
C TRP A 292 -14.56 -5.20 4.48
N GLY A 293 -13.31 -4.95 4.09
CA GLY A 293 -12.27 -5.99 4.03
C GLY A 293 -11.77 -6.33 5.42
N HIS A 294 -12.59 -6.98 6.25
CA HIS A 294 -12.26 -7.27 7.65
C HIS A 294 -10.96 -8.07 7.81
N SER A 295 -10.70 -9.02 6.90
CA SER A 295 -9.46 -9.78 6.85
C SER A 295 -8.23 -8.92 6.52
N VAL A 296 -8.36 -7.96 5.60
CA VAL A 296 -7.29 -6.97 5.28
C VAL A 296 -6.98 -6.13 6.49
N HIS A 297 -8.01 -5.65 7.18
CA HIS A 297 -7.85 -4.79 8.35
C HIS A 297 -7.17 -5.55 9.49
N LEU A 298 -7.65 -6.76 9.81
CA LEU A 298 -7.06 -7.60 10.83
C LEU A 298 -5.61 -7.97 10.49
N ALA A 299 -5.32 -8.30 9.23
CA ALA A 299 -3.97 -8.57 8.76
C ALA A 299 -3.05 -7.35 8.93
N GLY A 300 -3.50 -6.17 8.51
CA GLY A 300 -2.76 -4.92 8.70
C GLY A 300 -2.45 -4.66 10.16
N LEU A 301 -3.47 -4.71 11.02
CA LEU A 301 -3.34 -4.53 12.46
C LEU A 301 -2.32 -5.48 13.08
N ALA A 302 -2.39 -6.77 12.72
CA ALA A 302 -1.46 -7.79 13.17
C ALA A 302 -0.03 -7.57 12.66
N ILE A 303 0.15 -7.20 11.38
CA ILE A 303 1.46 -6.86 10.81
C ILE A 303 2.09 -5.70 11.57
N GLY A 304 1.32 -4.65 11.86
CA GLY A 304 1.79 -3.51 12.63
C GLY A 304 2.19 -3.87 14.06
N ALA A 305 1.31 -4.56 14.78
CA ALA A 305 1.59 -4.98 16.14
C ALA A 305 2.83 -5.90 16.21
N ALA A 306 2.95 -6.85 15.28
CA ALA A 306 4.10 -7.74 15.16
C ALA A 306 5.39 -6.97 14.84
N TYR A 307 5.33 -5.99 13.94
CA TYR A 307 6.49 -5.18 13.59
C TYR A 307 7.05 -4.40 14.79
N ALA A 308 6.17 -3.87 15.64
CA ALA A 308 6.57 -3.22 16.88
C ALA A 308 7.09 -4.23 17.92
N HIS A 309 6.40 -5.36 18.09
CA HIS A 309 6.72 -6.36 19.10
C HIS A 309 8.05 -7.09 18.85
N PHE A 310 8.35 -7.45 17.59
CA PHE A 310 9.52 -8.23 17.20
C PHE A 310 10.72 -7.40 16.73
N ASP A 311 10.79 -6.12 17.11
CA ASP A 311 11.85 -5.19 16.66
C ASP A 311 12.05 -5.19 15.13
N GLY A 312 10.97 -4.93 14.39
CA GLY A 312 11.00 -4.88 12.93
C GLY A 312 12.03 -3.87 12.39
N LYS A 313 12.36 -2.82 13.16
CA LYS A 313 13.44 -1.89 12.81
C LYS A 313 14.78 -2.62 12.76
N GLY A 314 15.21 -3.24 13.85
CA GLY A 314 16.50 -3.95 13.90
C GLY A 314 16.55 -5.14 12.95
N GLN A 315 15.48 -5.94 12.93
CA GLN A 315 15.45 -7.21 12.20
C GLN A 315 15.25 -7.06 10.69
N ILE A 316 14.45 -6.08 10.25
CA ILE A 316 14.06 -5.93 8.85
C ILE A 316 14.67 -4.67 8.24
N TRP A 317 14.47 -3.50 8.87
CA TRP A 317 14.90 -2.23 8.28
C TRP A 317 16.41 -2.04 8.26
N ASP A 318 17.07 -2.23 9.40
CA ASP A 318 18.52 -2.08 9.51
C ASP A 318 19.25 -3.16 8.69
N GLY A 319 18.70 -4.37 8.62
CA GLY A 319 19.15 -5.41 7.69
C GLY A 319 19.04 -5.00 6.23
N SER A 320 17.90 -4.41 5.82
CA SER A 320 17.69 -3.90 4.47
C SER A 320 18.66 -2.78 4.11
N ARG A 321 18.91 -1.83 5.03
CA ARG A 321 19.88 -0.75 4.85
C ARG A 321 21.32 -1.28 4.75
N ARG A 322 21.71 -2.23 5.60
CA ARG A 322 23.03 -2.87 5.53
C ARG A 322 23.24 -3.57 4.19
N LEU A 323 22.24 -4.33 3.73
CA LEU A 323 22.29 -5.00 2.44
C LEU A 323 22.41 -3.97 1.30
N ALA A 324 21.56 -2.93 1.30
CA ALA A 324 21.60 -1.87 0.31
C ALA A 324 22.97 -1.17 0.27
N PHE A 325 23.53 -0.78 1.42
CA PHE A 325 24.86 -0.18 1.52
C PHE A 325 25.94 -1.07 0.91
N ASN A 326 25.96 -2.35 1.27
CA ASN A 326 26.95 -3.30 0.76
C ASN A 326 26.87 -3.48 -0.75
N GLN A 327 25.66 -3.55 -1.33
CA GLN A 327 25.51 -3.65 -2.77
C GLN A 327 25.86 -2.35 -3.49
N MET A 328 25.43 -1.20 -2.96
CA MET A 328 25.77 0.10 -3.54
C MET A 328 27.28 0.35 -3.53
N ARG A 329 27.99 -0.05 -2.48
CA ARG A 329 29.45 0.02 -2.39
C ARG A 329 30.13 -0.90 -3.41
N ARG A 330 29.66 -2.15 -3.54
CA ARG A 330 30.15 -3.09 -4.58
C ARG A 330 29.98 -2.55 -6.00
N LEU A 331 28.94 -1.74 -6.22
CA LEU A 331 28.64 -1.10 -7.50
C LEU A 331 29.29 0.29 -7.66
N ASN A 332 30.09 0.74 -6.69
CA ASN A 332 30.72 2.07 -6.67
C ASN A 332 29.71 3.24 -6.78
N VAL A 333 28.53 3.09 -6.19
CA VAL A 333 27.47 4.13 -6.16
C VAL A 333 27.50 4.94 -4.86
N VAL A 334 28.17 4.43 -3.82
CA VAL A 334 28.45 5.08 -2.52
C VAL A 334 29.85 4.71 -2.04
#